data_AF-A0A4S3JEV9-F1
#
_entry.id   AF-A0A4S3JEV9-F1
#
_cell.length_a   1.000
_cell.length_b   1.000
_cell.length_c   1.000
_cell.angle_alpha   90.00
_cell.angle_beta   90.00
_cell.angle_gamma   90.00
#
_symmetry.space_group_name_H-M   'P 1'
#
loop_
_entity.id
_entity.type
_entity.pdbx_description
1 polymer ?
#
loop_
_entity_poly.entity_id
_entity_poly.type
_entity_poly.pdbx_seq_one_letter_code
_entity_poly.pdbx_strand_id
1 'polypeptide(L)'
;MVMTLIDDPYTPEQLQELRMNTLIVRPLVDQLYDPNDVSLVYSLLVNRMEFLREQSYQGHLQTVNMTRAALCELAACRILRRFDEDNPGSGGLLLLANILVAGFEPFQNAPEEVLWQRPSAMQWPVQNRGGYERKLTALEVAIISESKTFLSCTACQKVIDAVYVGHVIYTPLSFVDILPDHYKHRPISLYDPRKAPLLNQYRLIVPRLRSMIEACQFVTLLALYVLTMVYRQDLEVTIFEVIFCAYASGWILEEFAAIIEHGWHVHTQNLWSFLDLAFICIYCTYFVLRLFTLVTTQPLLGQSALHVLSVAAPILLPRLAFNLMPDNMLFISLRAMMRDFTVLTILAVWYSAGFFLSMKWLLSIGGSDIDLSSATIAKWMLWIWFGLDGTGIERSVDFHALLGPALMVAFAFLGNTLFLTILVAMLTNTFSKLAANSHAEVQFRRAVLTFEGVKSDAIFAYWPPFNILALLILLPLKFILTPRQFHRVNVAATRILNAPLLLLISAYERYQYLNESQPHRPWKCSLPSLWNFTGFFPHGDIHAVFDVEPPSDILQGIEVPGSLRVGITGDMTVGEITTFSSSESEFTGIYDKLYDQIEKAIFVA
;
A
#
# COMPACT_ATOMS: atom_id res chain seq x y z
N MET A 1 17.11 16.48 19.51
CA MET A 1 16.31 17.60 18.98
C MET A 1 14.80 17.33 19.08
N VAL A 2 14.24 16.31 18.41
CA VAL A 2 12.79 16.01 18.56
C VAL A 2 12.41 15.67 19.99
N MET A 3 13.19 14.84 20.68
CA MET A 3 12.98 14.51 22.10
C MET A 3 13.04 15.73 23.03
N THR A 4 13.82 16.76 22.68
CA THR A 4 14.01 17.96 23.52
C THR A 4 12.98 19.05 23.24
N LEU A 5 12.19 18.92 22.16
CA LEU A 5 11.17 19.91 21.76
C LEU A 5 9.76 19.51 22.22
N ILE A 6 9.50 18.22 22.43
CA ILE A 6 8.20 17.70 22.86
C ILE A 6 8.39 16.81 24.07
N ASP A 7 7.88 17.27 25.21
CA ASP A 7 7.72 16.49 26.43
C ASP A 7 6.25 16.19 26.76
N ASP A 8 5.32 16.96 26.18
CA ASP A 8 3.88 16.81 26.37
C ASP A 8 3.19 16.05 25.23
N PRO A 9 2.12 15.30 25.51
CA PRO A 9 1.35 14.60 24.48
C PRO A 9 0.42 15.56 23.72
N TYR A 10 0.48 15.52 22.39
CA TYR A 10 -0.39 16.27 21.49
C TYR A 10 -1.02 15.35 20.44
N THR A 11 -2.26 15.66 20.04
CA THR A 11 -2.90 15.00 18.90
C THR A 11 -2.30 15.50 17.57
N PRO A 12 -2.33 14.70 16.49
CA PRO A 12 -1.79 15.13 15.19
C PRO A 12 -2.49 16.38 14.64
N GLU A 13 -3.77 16.57 14.97
CA GLU A 13 -4.56 17.76 14.60
C GLU A 13 -4.08 19.00 15.34
N GLN A 14 -3.80 18.89 16.65
CA GLN A 14 -3.24 19.98 17.45
C GLN A 14 -1.86 20.42 16.97
N LEU A 15 -1.02 19.50 16.48
CA LEU A 15 0.28 19.84 15.90
C LEU A 15 0.16 20.64 14.59
N GLN A 16 -0.96 20.50 13.88
CA GLN A 16 -1.24 21.24 12.63
C GLN A 16 -1.86 22.61 12.89
N GLU A 17 -2.41 22.86 14.08
CA GLU A 17 -2.95 24.17 14.45
C GLU A 17 -1.91 25.28 14.27
N LEU A 18 -2.39 26.47 13.86
CA LEU A 18 -1.54 27.61 13.52
C LEU A 18 -0.50 27.91 14.60
N ARG A 19 -0.93 27.91 15.88
CA ARG A 19 -0.06 28.22 17.03
C ARG A 19 1.09 27.21 17.15
N MET A 20 0.78 25.91 17.20
CA MET A 20 1.80 24.87 17.35
C MET A 20 2.71 24.78 16.13
N ASN A 21 2.14 24.98 14.94
CA ASN A 21 2.90 25.03 13.70
C ASN A 21 3.92 26.17 13.71
N THR A 22 3.52 27.38 14.13
CA THR A 22 4.44 28.53 14.21
C THR A 22 5.51 28.40 15.29
N LEU A 23 5.20 27.75 16.43
CA LEU A 23 6.10 27.67 17.57
C LEU A 23 7.07 26.50 17.51
N ILE A 24 6.64 25.35 16.99
CA ILE A 24 7.39 24.09 17.06
C ILE A 24 7.80 23.63 15.67
N VAL A 25 6.82 23.46 14.77
CA VAL A 25 7.03 22.80 13.48
C VAL A 25 7.90 23.64 12.55
N ARG A 26 7.54 24.91 12.35
CA ARG A 26 8.24 25.79 11.41
C ARG A 26 9.69 26.05 11.86
N PRO A 27 9.98 26.40 13.13
CA PRO A 27 11.37 26.55 13.57
C PRO A 27 12.19 25.27 13.43
N LEU A 28 11.61 24.11 13.71
CA LEU A 28 12.29 22.83 13.52
C LEU A 28 12.58 22.56 12.03
N VAL A 29 11.62 22.82 11.13
CA VAL A 29 11.83 22.69 9.68
C VAL A 29 12.88 23.67 9.18
N ASP A 30 12.86 24.92 9.64
CA ASP A 30 13.83 25.95 9.24
C ASP A 30 15.24 25.63 9.74
N GLN A 31 15.38 25.02 10.91
CA GLN A 31 16.67 24.58 11.44
C GLN A 31 17.20 23.31 10.77
N LEU A 32 16.32 22.40 10.38
CA LEU A 32 16.72 21.13 9.76
C LEU A 32 16.90 21.24 8.25
N TYR A 33 16.27 22.20 7.58
CA TYR A 33 16.30 22.28 6.13
C TYR A 33 17.67 22.72 5.60
N ASP A 34 18.35 21.80 4.91
CA ASP A 34 19.52 22.06 4.09
C ASP A 34 19.21 21.65 2.64
N PRO A 35 19.31 22.55 1.65
CA PRO A 35 19.05 22.24 0.24
C PRO A 35 19.99 21.16 -0.33
N ASN A 36 21.15 20.94 0.29
CA ASN A 36 22.12 19.93 -0.17
C ASN A 36 21.91 18.57 0.50
N ASP A 37 21.20 18.50 1.62
CA ASP A 37 21.03 17.25 2.38
C ASP A 37 19.71 16.54 2.03
N VAL A 38 19.84 15.59 1.13
CA VAL A 38 18.77 14.72 0.62
C VAL A 38 18.32 13.69 1.69
N SER A 39 19.16 13.42 2.70
CA SER A 39 18.95 12.33 3.67
C SER A 39 18.05 12.69 4.86
N LEU A 40 17.72 13.97 5.03
CA LEU A 40 16.93 14.48 6.15
C LEU A 40 15.54 13.83 6.23
N VAL A 41 14.86 13.70 5.08
CA VAL A 41 13.52 13.11 5.00
C VAL A 41 13.57 11.64 5.43
N TYR A 42 14.54 10.87 4.95
CA TYR A 42 14.78 9.49 5.36
C TYR A 42 15.01 9.41 6.88
N SER A 43 15.90 10.24 7.41
CA SER A 43 16.28 10.24 8.82
C SER A 43 15.10 10.54 9.75
N LEU A 44 14.23 11.48 9.38
CA LEU A 44 13.01 11.79 10.14
C LEU A 44 12.01 10.62 10.14
N LEU A 45 11.86 9.92 9.02
CA LEU A 45 10.97 8.75 8.93
C LEU A 45 11.52 7.55 9.72
N VAL A 46 12.84 7.36 9.74
CA VAL A 46 13.48 6.34 10.59
C VAL A 46 13.27 6.65 12.07
N ASN A 47 13.46 7.92 12.48
CA ASN A 47 13.18 8.33 13.87
C ASN A 47 11.71 8.12 14.25
N ARG A 48 10.77 8.40 13.33
CA ARG A 48 9.35 8.07 13.54
C ARG A 48 9.18 6.57 13.83
N MET A 49 9.75 5.70 12.99
CA MET A 49 9.64 4.26 13.16
C MET A 49 10.20 3.82 14.53
N GLU A 50 11.30 4.42 14.98
CA GLU A 50 11.87 4.14 16.30
C GLU A 50 10.93 4.58 17.43
N PHE A 51 10.37 5.80 17.38
CA PHE A 51 9.43 6.26 18.39
C PHE A 51 8.17 5.37 18.48
N LEU A 52 7.66 4.90 17.34
CA LEU A 52 6.54 3.94 17.31
C LEU A 52 6.94 2.57 17.89
N ARG A 53 8.19 2.15 17.68
CA ARG A 53 8.72 0.93 18.31
C ARG A 53 8.82 1.11 19.82
N GLU A 54 9.43 2.18 20.30
CA GLU A 54 9.57 2.50 21.73
C GLU A 54 8.21 2.63 22.41
N GLN A 55 7.21 3.20 21.73
CA GLN A 55 5.82 3.27 22.21
C GLN A 55 5.27 1.89 22.64
N SER A 56 5.62 0.82 21.92
CA SER A 56 5.14 -0.53 22.23
C SER A 56 5.79 -1.14 23.48
N TYR A 57 7.02 -0.72 23.82
CA TYR A 57 7.79 -1.24 24.95
C TYR A 57 7.73 -0.35 26.20
N GLN A 58 7.57 0.96 26.03
CA GLN A 58 7.60 1.96 27.11
C GLN A 58 6.23 2.59 27.34
N GLY A 59 5.38 1.93 28.13
CA GLY A 59 4.00 2.39 28.40
C GLY A 59 3.89 3.79 29.03
N HIS A 60 4.89 4.24 29.80
CA HIS A 60 4.88 5.56 30.45
C HIS A 60 5.08 6.73 29.48
N LEU A 61 5.80 6.53 28.37
CA LEU A 61 6.04 7.53 27.33
C LEU A 61 5.19 7.30 26.07
N GLN A 62 4.18 6.41 26.14
CA GLN A 62 3.43 5.94 24.98
C GLN A 62 2.83 7.10 24.17
N THR A 63 2.16 8.04 24.84
CA THR A 63 1.48 9.18 24.22
C THR A 63 2.46 10.24 23.71
N VAL A 64 3.56 10.47 24.44
CA VAL A 64 4.62 11.42 24.06
C VAL A 64 5.38 10.90 22.83
N ASN A 65 5.75 9.62 22.81
CA ASN A 65 6.43 9.00 21.67
C ASN A 65 5.53 8.98 20.42
N MET A 66 4.21 8.78 20.58
CA MET A 66 3.25 8.93 19.48
C MET A 66 3.25 10.37 18.92
N THR A 67 3.35 11.36 19.79
CA THR A 67 3.41 12.78 19.41
C THR A 67 4.72 13.13 18.70
N ARG A 68 5.85 12.64 19.21
CA ARG A 68 7.18 12.77 18.58
C ARG A 68 7.20 12.12 17.19
N ALA A 69 6.61 10.94 17.06
CA ALA A 69 6.44 10.25 15.78
C ALA A 69 5.60 11.08 14.78
N ALA A 70 4.50 11.67 15.24
CA ALA A 70 3.65 12.54 14.42
C ALA A 70 4.39 13.82 13.99
N LEU A 71 5.18 14.43 14.87
CA LEU A 71 6.00 15.60 14.55
C LEU A 71 7.08 15.26 13.50
N CYS A 72 7.77 14.12 13.62
CA CYS A 72 8.73 13.66 12.61
C CYS A 72 8.09 13.53 11.22
N GLU A 73 6.89 12.96 11.15
CA GLU A 73 6.14 12.82 9.90
C GLU A 73 5.74 14.17 9.30
N LEU A 74 5.24 15.08 10.14
CA LEU A 74 4.84 16.42 9.72
C LEU A 74 6.06 17.24 9.22
N ALA A 75 7.17 17.18 9.94
CA ALA A 75 8.42 17.84 9.57
C ALA A 75 8.96 17.30 8.23
N ALA A 76 8.98 15.98 8.06
CA ALA A 76 9.38 15.35 6.80
C ALA A 76 8.49 15.80 5.62
N CYS A 77 7.18 15.90 5.85
CA CYS A 77 6.21 16.38 4.86
C CYS A 77 6.49 17.84 4.45
N ARG A 78 6.78 18.72 5.42
CA ARG A 78 7.07 20.14 5.17
C ARG A 78 8.42 20.34 4.47
N ILE A 79 9.45 19.60 4.87
CA ILE A 79 10.76 19.63 4.21
C ILE A 79 10.62 19.18 2.75
N LEU A 80 9.90 18.08 2.48
CA LEU A 80 9.68 17.61 1.12
C LEU A 80 8.90 18.62 0.26
N ARG A 81 7.90 19.30 0.83
CA ARG A 81 7.19 20.40 0.13
C ARG A 81 8.11 21.57 -0.19
N ARG A 82 8.99 21.94 0.74
CA ARG A 82 9.95 23.02 0.51
C ARG A 82 10.93 22.68 -0.62
N PHE A 83 11.39 21.43 -0.70
CA PHE A 83 12.18 20.97 -1.85
C PHE A 83 11.44 21.07 -3.19
N ASP A 84 10.13 20.78 -3.21
CA ASP A 84 9.26 20.89 -4.40
C ASP A 84 9.00 22.36 -4.79
N GLU A 85 8.85 23.24 -3.81
CA GLU A 85 8.66 24.69 -4.01
C GLU A 85 9.95 25.36 -4.51
N ASP A 86 11.10 25.02 -3.93
CA ASP A 86 12.40 25.61 -4.29
C ASP A 86 12.91 25.11 -5.66
N ASN A 87 12.47 23.93 -6.10
CA ASN A 87 12.91 23.32 -7.36
C ASN A 87 11.70 23.00 -8.26
N PRO A 88 11.17 23.96 -9.04
CA PRO A 88 10.09 23.68 -9.97
C PRO A 88 10.57 22.90 -11.22
N GLY A 89 9.65 22.17 -11.85
CA GLY A 89 9.85 21.51 -13.15
C GLY A 89 10.42 20.09 -13.09
N SER A 90 10.94 19.60 -14.22
CA SER A 90 11.40 18.21 -14.35
C SER A 90 12.66 17.91 -13.53
N GLY A 91 13.56 18.88 -13.37
CA GLY A 91 14.75 18.74 -12.52
C GLY A 91 14.38 18.56 -11.04
N GLY A 92 13.39 19.32 -10.57
CA GLY A 92 12.82 19.16 -9.23
C GLY A 92 12.16 17.82 -9.00
N LEU A 93 11.38 17.33 -9.96
CA LEU A 93 10.80 15.99 -9.87
C LEU A 93 11.87 14.89 -9.72
N LEU A 94 12.99 15.03 -10.43
CA LEU A 94 14.12 14.10 -10.30
C LEU A 94 14.77 14.21 -8.90
N LEU A 95 14.92 15.42 -8.35
CA LEU A 95 15.42 15.63 -6.99
C LEU A 95 14.49 14.98 -5.96
N LEU A 96 13.18 15.22 -6.05
CA LEU A 96 12.18 14.63 -5.14
C LEU A 96 12.16 13.10 -5.26
N ALA A 97 12.27 12.56 -6.47
CA ALA A 97 12.40 11.13 -6.70
C ALA A 97 13.69 10.59 -6.06
N ASN A 98 14.80 11.32 -6.16
CA ASN A 98 16.05 10.96 -5.49
C ASN A 98 15.88 10.93 -3.97
N ILE A 99 15.20 11.91 -3.37
CA ILE A 99 14.91 11.93 -1.91
C ILE A 99 14.10 10.70 -1.48
N LEU A 100 13.06 10.35 -2.24
CA LEU A 100 12.12 9.30 -1.81
C LEU A 100 12.58 7.88 -2.13
N VAL A 101 13.25 7.70 -3.27
CA VAL A 101 13.50 6.39 -3.90
C VAL A 101 14.98 5.99 -3.85
N ALA A 102 15.90 6.93 -3.60
CA ALA A 102 17.28 6.53 -3.36
C ALA A 102 17.38 5.68 -2.10
N GLY A 103 18.27 4.69 -2.16
CA GLY A 103 18.58 3.86 -1.02
C GLY A 103 19.58 4.55 -0.09
N PHE A 104 19.22 4.64 1.18
CA PHE A 104 20.07 5.14 2.26
C PHE A 104 20.48 3.98 3.17
N GLU A 105 21.72 4.00 3.65
CA GLU A 105 22.19 3.03 4.63
C GLU A 105 22.10 3.65 6.03
N PRO A 106 21.44 3.00 7.02
CA PRO A 106 21.26 3.56 8.35
C PRO A 106 22.56 3.95 9.08
N PHE A 107 23.65 3.24 8.82
CA PHE A 107 24.96 3.49 9.41
C PHE A 107 25.94 4.17 8.45
N GLN A 108 25.42 4.83 7.41
CA GLN A 108 26.25 5.59 6.49
C GLN A 108 27.02 6.67 7.26
N ASN A 109 28.35 6.69 7.10
CA ASN A 109 29.27 7.58 7.81
C ASN A 109 29.33 7.39 9.35
N ALA A 110 28.84 6.27 9.88
CA ALA A 110 29.01 5.96 11.31
C ALA A 110 30.49 5.68 11.64
N PRO A 111 31.00 6.13 12.80
CA PRO A 111 32.36 5.81 13.23
C PRO A 111 32.52 4.29 13.37
N GLU A 112 33.70 3.79 13.01
CA GLU A 112 33.97 2.34 12.92
C GLU A 112 33.62 1.60 14.23
N GLU A 113 33.84 2.24 15.37
CA GLU A 113 33.50 1.75 16.72
C GLU A 113 32.04 1.30 16.85
N VAL A 114 31.09 2.01 16.22
CA VAL A 114 29.66 1.70 16.26
C VAL A 114 29.32 0.52 15.34
N LEU A 115 30.01 0.41 14.21
CA LEU A 115 29.84 -0.70 13.26
C LEU A 115 30.29 -2.04 13.88
N TRP A 116 31.36 -2.02 14.68
CA TRP A 116 31.88 -3.22 15.35
C TRP A 116 30.99 -3.71 16.50
N GLN A 117 30.33 -2.80 17.22
CA GLN A 117 29.50 -3.14 18.40
C GLN A 117 28.14 -3.73 18.05
N ARG A 118 27.60 -3.41 16.87
CA ARG A 118 26.35 -3.99 16.37
C ARG A 118 26.59 -4.63 15.00
N PRO A 119 27.13 -5.86 14.93
CA PRO A 119 27.04 -6.62 13.69
C PRO A 119 25.54 -6.71 13.35
N SER A 120 25.17 -6.12 12.21
CA SER A 120 23.79 -5.90 11.76
C SER A 120 22.90 -7.09 12.13
N ALA A 121 21.75 -6.85 12.77
CA ALA A 121 20.83 -7.89 13.22
C ALA A 121 20.54 -8.89 12.08
N MET A 122 21.22 -10.04 12.11
CA MET A 122 21.36 -10.92 10.95
C MET A 122 20.20 -11.90 10.93
N GLN A 123 19.08 -11.52 10.31
CA GLN A 123 17.97 -12.46 10.07
C GLN A 123 18.03 -13.12 8.68
N TRP A 124 18.70 -12.49 7.69
CA TRP A 124 18.78 -13.00 6.31
C TRP A 124 20.17 -12.80 5.67
N PRO A 125 20.61 -13.70 4.77
CA PRO A 125 21.90 -13.58 4.09
C PRO A 125 21.88 -12.38 3.13
N VAL A 126 22.87 -11.49 3.29
CA VAL A 126 23.04 -10.31 2.42
C VAL A 126 23.49 -10.77 1.04
N GLN A 127 22.68 -10.50 0.02
CA GLN A 127 23.05 -10.74 -1.37
C GLN A 127 24.01 -9.65 -1.85
N ASN A 128 25.16 -10.01 -2.43
CA ASN A 128 26.12 -9.04 -2.94
C ASN A 128 25.54 -8.26 -4.13
N ARG A 129 25.47 -6.93 -4.01
CA ARG A 129 24.84 -6.01 -4.98
C ARG A 129 25.74 -4.85 -5.38
N GLY A 130 27.05 -5.04 -5.31
CA GLY A 130 28.01 -4.02 -5.77
C GLY A 130 27.87 -2.67 -5.05
N GLY A 131 27.62 -2.70 -3.73
CA GLY A 131 27.52 -1.51 -2.89
C GLY A 131 26.10 -0.94 -2.70
N TYR A 132 25.06 -1.67 -3.13
CA TYR A 132 23.65 -1.34 -2.84
C TYR A 132 23.00 -2.30 -1.83
N GLU A 133 23.84 -3.04 -1.11
CA GLU A 133 23.42 -3.90 -0.01
C GLU A 133 22.87 -3.06 1.14
N ARG A 134 21.81 -3.55 1.80
CA ARG A 134 21.29 -3.00 3.08
C ARG A 134 20.78 -1.55 3.02
N LYS A 135 20.52 -1.03 1.82
CA LYS A 135 19.94 0.30 1.64
C LYS A 135 18.42 0.23 1.70
N LEU A 136 17.80 1.18 2.40
CA LEU A 136 16.36 1.34 2.51
C LEU A 136 15.95 2.68 1.89
N THR A 137 14.80 2.71 1.23
CA THR A 137 14.29 3.97 0.65
C THR A 137 13.46 4.74 1.66
N ALA A 138 13.42 6.07 1.56
CA ALA A 138 12.55 6.87 2.42
C ALA A 138 11.07 6.52 2.22
N LEU A 139 10.67 6.21 0.98
CA LEU A 139 9.31 5.77 0.65
C LEU A 139 8.96 4.43 1.31
N GLU A 140 9.89 3.47 1.34
CA GLU A 140 9.70 2.19 2.03
C GLU A 140 9.55 2.38 3.55
N VAL A 141 10.40 3.19 4.17
CA VAL A 141 10.28 3.49 5.62
C VAL A 141 8.95 4.20 5.92
N ALA A 142 8.49 5.10 5.05
CA ALA A 142 7.19 5.74 5.18
C ALA A 142 6.03 4.73 5.12
N ILE A 143 6.11 3.72 4.26
CA ILE A 143 5.11 2.64 4.15
C ILE A 143 5.14 1.75 5.38
N ILE A 144 6.33 1.30 5.81
CA ILE A 144 6.50 0.42 6.99
C ILE A 144 5.99 1.12 8.27
N SER A 145 6.24 2.43 8.41
CA SER A 145 5.79 3.24 9.56
C SER A 145 4.35 3.80 9.43
N GLU A 146 3.60 3.35 8.41
CA GLU A 146 2.22 3.80 8.11
C GLU A 146 2.05 5.33 8.14
N SER A 147 2.97 6.06 7.50
CA SER A 147 3.01 7.53 7.47
C SER A 147 2.01 8.13 6.48
N LYS A 148 0.70 8.07 6.82
CA LYS A 148 -0.40 8.50 5.95
C LYS A 148 -0.40 10.00 5.62
N THR A 149 -0.02 10.86 6.57
CA THR A 149 0.05 12.33 6.38
C THR A 149 1.21 12.70 5.46
N PHE A 150 2.33 11.99 5.57
CA PHE A 150 3.46 12.17 4.66
C PHE A 150 3.14 11.69 3.25
N LEU A 151 2.59 10.48 3.11
CA LEU A 151 2.27 9.89 1.81
C LEU A 151 1.12 10.62 1.10
N SER A 152 0.22 11.28 1.83
CA SER A 152 -0.84 12.13 1.26
C SER A 152 -0.36 13.52 0.80
N CYS A 153 0.90 13.88 1.08
CA CYS A 153 1.48 15.14 0.67
C CYS A 153 1.53 15.28 -0.86
N THR A 154 1.23 16.48 -1.37
CA THR A 154 1.29 16.78 -2.82
C THR A 154 2.66 16.48 -3.44
N ALA A 155 3.76 16.87 -2.78
CA ALA A 155 5.12 16.60 -3.25
C ALA A 155 5.42 15.09 -3.31
N CYS A 156 4.93 14.32 -2.34
CA CYS A 156 5.09 12.86 -2.32
C CYS A 156 4.24 12.21 -3.42
N GLN A 157 2.98 12.62 -3.56
CA GLN A 157 2.07 12.12 -4.58
C GLN A 157 2.55 12.42 -6.01
N LYS A 158 3.17 13.58 -6.25
CA LYS A 158 3.82 13.88 -7.55
C LYS A 158 4.85 12.81 -7.94
N VAL A 159 5.68 12.37 -7.00
CA VAL A 159 6.69 11.33 -7.25
C VAL A 159 6.04 9.96 -7.40
N ILE A 160 5.12 9.60 -6.51
CA ILE A 160 4.37 8.33 -6.58
C ILE A 160 3.66 8.19 -7.93
N ASP A 161 3.02 9.25 -8.41
CA ASP A 161 2.33 9.27 -9.70
C ASP A 161 3.30 9.17 -10.87
N ALA A 162 4.42 9.88 -10.79
CA ALA A 162 5.48 9.78 -11.80
C ALA A 162 6.11 8.38 -11.87
N VAL A 163 6.25 7.69 -10.73
CA VAL A 163 6.70 6.29 -10.66
C VAL A 163 5.62 5.35 -11.21
N TYR A 164 4.35 5.53 -10.81
CA TYR A 164 3.21 4.71 -11.27
C TYR A 164 3.09 4.70 -12.80
N VAL A 165 3.14 5.89 -13.41
CA VAL A 165 3.06 6.06 -14.87
C VAL A 165 4.36 5.62 -15.56
N GLY A 166 5.47 5.61 -14.83
CA GLY A 166 6.80 5.25 -15.34
C GLY A 166 7.52 6.43 -16.02
N HIS A 167 7.22 7.67 -15.64
CA HIS A 167 8.05 8.83 -16.02
C HIS A 167 9.39 8.82 -15.28
N VAL A 168 9.38 8.37 -14.02
CA VAL A 168 10.61 8.12 -13.24
C VAL A 168 10.93 6.64 -13.31
N ILE A 169 12.15 6.31 -13.74
CA ILE A 169 12.65 4.94 -13.78
C ILE A 169 13.85 4.84 -12.84
N TYR A 170 13.83 3.81 -12.00
CA TYR A 170 14.91 3.48 -11.08
C TYR A 170 15.06 1.96 -10.99
N THR A 171 16.16 1.51 -10.40
CA THR A 171 16.36 0.09 -10.08
C THR A 171 15.88 -0.13 -8.64
N PRO A 172 14.77 -0.86 -8.39
CA PRO A 172 14.32 -1.14 -7.04
C PRO A 172 15.35 -1.90 -6.21
N LEU A 173 15.29 -1.67 -4.90
CA LEU A 173 16.06 -2.39 -3.90
C LEU A 173 15.12 -3.42 -3.28
N SER A 174 15.32 -4.71 -3.57
CA SER A 174 14.61 -5.79 -2.89
C SER A 174 15.39 -6.33 -1.69
N PHE A 175 14.76 -7.10 -0.81
CA PHE A 175 15.48 -7.80 0.26
C PHE A 175 16.19 -9.05 -0.24
N VAL A 176 15.48 -9.87 -1.01
CA VAL A 176 15.96 -11.15 -1.54
C VAL A 176 15.38 -11.37 -2.93
N ASP A 177 16.23 -11.69 -3.90
CA ASP A 177 15.79 -12.11 -5.23
C ASP A 177 16.03 -13.62 -5.41
N ILE A 178 15.08 -14.29 -6.08
CA ILE A 178 15.19 -15.70 -6.47
C ILE A 178 16.12 -15.82 -7.70
N LEU A 179 15.97 -14.93 -8.68
CA LEU A 179 16.79 -14.89 -9.89
C LEU A 179 17.52 -13.54 -10.03
N PRO A 180 18.56 -13.31 -9.22
CA PRO A 180 19.23 -12.00 -9.16
C PRO A 180 19.99 -11.69 -10.46
N ASP A 181 19.65 -10.56 -11.09
CA ASP A 181 20.37 -9.98 -12.24
C ASP A 181 20.77 -8.52 -11.96
N HIS A 182 21.69 -8.32 -11.01
CA HIS A 182 22.16 -6.99 -10.58
C HIS A 182 23.33 -6.44 -11.40
N TYR A 183 23.59 -6.98 -12.59
CA TYR A 183 24.82 -6.64 -13.32
C TYR A 183 24.92 -5.15 -13.72
N LYS A 184 23.77 -4.48 -13.93
CA LYS A 184 23.71 -3.05 -14.25
C LYS A 184 22.70 -2.33 -13.38
N HIS A 185 23.17 -1.54 -12.42
CA HIS A 185 22.36 -0.60 -11.68
C HIS A 185 22.19 0.69 -12.50
N ARG A 186 20.94 1.09 -12.77
CA ARG A 186 20.65 2.37 -13.42
C ARG A 186 20.26 3.41 -12.37
N PRO A 187 20.89 4.60 -12.39
CA PRO A 187 20.48 5.67 -11.50
C PRO A 187 19.06 6.14 -11.82
N ILE A 188 18.44 6.79 -10.85
CA ILE A 188 17.13 7.42 -10.98
C ILE A 188 17.20 8.41 -12.14
N SER A 189 16.32 8.23 -13.12
CA SER A 189 16.32 9.05 -14.33
C SER A 189 14.91 9.24 -14.86
N LEU A 190 14.73 10.35 -15.58
CA LEU A 190 13.48 10.62 -16.29
C LEU A 190 13.47 9.87 -17.62
N TYR A 191 12.35 9.20 -17.88
CA TYR A 191 12.13 8.45 -19.10
C TYR A 191 11.72 9.35 -20.25
N ASP A 192 12.42 9.23 -21.37
CA ASP A 192 12.10 9.90 -22.63
C ASP A 192 11.70 8.84 -23.69
N PRO A 193 10.42 8.77 -24.11
CA PRO A 193 9.93 7.80 -25.08
C PRO A 193 10.61 7.89 -26.46
N ARG A 194 11.13 9.08 -26.83
CA ARG A 194 11.75 9.31 -28.15
C ARG A 194 13.11 8.65 -28.27
N LYS A 195 13.89 8.69 -27.19
CA LYS A 195 15.26 8.16 -27.14
C LYS A 195 15.31 6.68 -26.75
N ALA A 196 14.21 6.15 -26.21
CA ALA A 196 14.15 4.77 -25.76
C ALA A 196 14.16 3.77 -26.93
N PRO A 197 14.89 2.64 -26.79
CA PRO A 197 14.82 1.55 -27.76
C PRO A 197 13.43 0.91 -27.78
N LEU A 198 13.01 0.36 -28.93
CA LEU A 198 11.69 -0.26 -29.10
C LEU A 198 11.45 -1.44 -28.13
N LEU A 199 12.46 -2.28 -27.90
CA LEU A 199 12.38 -3.44 -27.00
C LEU A 199 12.98 -3.12 -25.62
N ASN A 200 12.37 -2.16 -24.93
CA ASN A 200 12.81 -1.74 -23.60
C ASN A 200 12.19 -2.59 -22.48
N GLN A 201 12.89 -3.64 -22.03
CA GLN A 201 12.45 -4.53 -20.95
C GLN A 201 12.08 -3.81 -19.65
N TYR A 202 12.74 -2.70 -19.32
CA TYR A 202 12.48 -1.97 -18.07
C TYR A 202 11.05 -1.40 -17.98
N ARG A 203 10.32 -1.31 -19.11
CA ARG A 203 8.91 -0.91 -19.08
C ARG A 203 8.00 -1.96 -18.44
N LEU A 204 8.42 -3.21 -18.35
CA LEU A 204 7.69 -4.27 -17.65
C LEU A 204 7.68 -4.08 -16.12
N ILE A 205 8.61 -3.28 -15.60
CA ILE A 205 8.74 -2.94 -14.16
C ILE A 205 7.80 -1.78 -13.78
N VAL A 206 7.23 -1.07 -14.76
CA VAL A 206 6.37 0.08 -14.50
C VAL A 206 5.07 -0.39 -13.83
N PRO A 207 4.70 0.13 -12.64
CA PRO A 207 3.58 -0.38 -11.84
C PRO A 207 2.24 -0.39 -12.57
N ARG A 208 1.94 0.65 -13.35
CA ARG A 208 0.70 0.72 -14.11
C ARG A 208 0.58 -0.44 -15.11
N LEU A 209 1.63 -0.69 -15.87
CA LEU A 209 1.65 -1.79 -16.85
C LEU A 209 1.65 -3.14 -16.13
N ARG A 210 2.42 -3.26 -15.04
CA ARG A 210 2.48 -4.46 -14.21
C ARG A 210 1.10 -4.84 -13.68
N SER A 211 0.36 -3.89 -13.12
CA SER A 211 -1.00 -4.11 -12.62
C SER A 211 -1.95 -4.62 -13.72
N MET A 212 -1.86 -4.09 -14.95
CA MET A 212 -2.65 -4.58 -16.08
C MET A 212 -2.24 -6.01 -16.48
N ILE A 213 -0.94 -6.32 -16.48
CA ILE A 213 -0.43 -7.66 -16.79
C ILE A 213 -0.89 -8.66 -15.72
N GLU A 214 -0.78 -8.34 -14.44
CA GLU A 214 -1.22 -9.19 -13.32
C GLU A 214 -2.74 -9.44 -13.37
N ALA A 215 -3.53 -8.43 -13.72
CA ALA A 215 -4.97 -8.59 -13.94
C ALA A 215 -5.26 -9.55 -15.11
N CYS A 216 -4.58 -9.40 -16.25
CA CYS A 216 -4.70 -10.31 -17.39
C CYS A 216 -4.25 -11.73 -17.03
N GLN A 217 -3.19 -11.88 -16.25
CA GLN A 217 -2.71 -13.17 -15.77
C GLN A 217 -3.73 -13.85 -14.87
N PHE A 218 -4.37 -13.11 -13.96
CA PHE A 218 -5.41 -13.64 -13.09
C PHE A 218 -6.68 -14.02 -13.86
N VAL A 219 -7.12 -13.21 -14.84
CA VAL A 219 -8.24 -13.57 -15.72
C VAL A 219 -7.95 -14.85 -16.50
N THR A 220 -6.71 -15.02 -16.95
CA THR A 220 -6.26 -16.25 -17.64
C THR A 220 -6.26 -17.45 -16.69
N LEU A 221 -5.79 -17.29 -15.44
CA LEU A 221 -5.87 -18.32 -14.39
C LEU A 221 -7.32 -18.77 -14.18
N LEU A 222 -8.24 -17.82 -14.04
CA LEU A 222 -9.66 -18.09 -13.83
C LEU A 222 -10.28 -18.80 -15.03
N ALA A 223 -9.95 -18.39 -16.26
CA ALA A 223 -10.42 -19.05 -17.47
C ALA A 223 -9.94 -20.51 -17.53
N LEU A 224 -8.66 -20.76 -17.24
CA LEU A 224 -8.10 -22.11 -17.18
C LEU A 224 -8.70 -22.96 -16.06
N TYR A 225 -8.98 -22.36 -14.90
CA TYR A 225 -9.69 -23.02 -13.79
C TYR A 225 -11.09 -23.47 -14.24
N VAL A 226 -11.87 -22.57 -14.86
CA VAL A 226 -13.22 -22.88 -15.34
C VAL A 226 -13.17 -23.98 -16.40
N LEU A 227 -12.26 -23.88 -17.38
CA LEU A 227 -12.08 -24.92 -18.41
C LEU A 227 -11.74 -26.27 -17.79
N THR A 228 -10.84 -26.31 -16.81
CA THR A 228 -10.48 -27.53 -16.09
C THR A 228 -11.68 -28.12 -15.36
N MET A 229 -12.47 -27.29 -14.66
CA MET A 229 -13.64 -27.75 -13.93
C MET A 229 -14.78 -28.24 -14.84
N VAL A 230 -14.92 -27.67 -16.04
CA VAL A 230 -15.93 -28.07 -17.04
C VAL A 230 -15.55 -29.39 -17.72
N TYR A 231 -14.29 -29.56 -18.10
CA TYR A 231 -13.81 -30.74 -18.84
C TYR A 231 -13.16 -31.81 -17.96
N ARG A 232 -13.31 -31.73 -16.63
CA ARG A 232 -12.66 -32.64 -15.68
C ARG A 232 -13.02 -34.12 -15.93
N GLN A 233 -12.03 -34.98 -15.74
CA GLN A 233 -12.19 -36.43 -15.71
C GLN A 233 -11.60 -36.97 -14.40
N ASP A 234 -12.24 -37.99 -13.83
CA ASP A 234 -11.92 -38.45 -12.47
C ASP A 234 -10.54 -39.11 -12.37
N LEU A 235 -10.20 -40.00 -13.30
CA LEU A 235 -8.92 -40.72 -13.34
C LEU A 235 -7.91 -40.16 -14.33
N GLU A 236 -8.39 -39.74 -15.51
CA GLU A 236 -7.53 -39.26 -16.58
C GLU A 236 -7.24 -37.77 -16.42
N VAL A 237 -5.97 -37.41 -16.58
CA VAL A 237 -5.55 -36.01 -16.56
C VAL A 237 -5.81 -35.42 -17.93
N THR A 238 -6.73 -34.47 -17.98
CA THR A 238 -7.04 -33.80 -19.24
C THR A 238 -5.96 -32.81 -19.63
N ILE A 239 -5.87 -32.49 -20.93
CA ILE A 239 -4.92 -31.49 -21.43
C ILE A 239 -5.15 -30.13 -20.74
N PHE A 240 -6.40 -29.74 -20.52
CA PHE A 240 -6.75 -28.51 -19.81
C PHE A 240 -6.24 -28.51 -18.37
N GLU A 241 -6.33 -29.65 -17.69
CA GLU A 241 -5.81 -29.81 -16.34
C GLU A 241 -4.28 -29.67 -16.29
N VAL A 242 -3.55 -30.24 -17.26
CA VAL A 242 -2.09 -30.06 -17.34
C VAL A 242 -1.73 -28.59 -17.55
N ILE A 243 -2.41 -27.90 -18.47
CA ILE A 243 -2.18 -26.48 -18.76
C ILE A 243 -2.49 -25.64 -17.51
N PHE A 244 -3.61 -25.92 -16.83
CA PHE A 244 -3.98 -25.25 -15.59
C PHE A 244 -2.95 -25.48 -14.49
N CYS A 245 -2.50 -26.73 -14.27
CA CYS A 245 -1.48 -27.03 -13.27
C CYS A 245 -0.15 -26.32 -13.56
N ALA A 246 0.31 -26.31 -14.81
CA ALA A 246 1.50 -25.58 -15.20
C ALA A 246 1.34 -24.07 -14.98
N TYR A 247 0.20 -23.50 -15.37
CA TYR A 247 -0.07 -22.07 -15.23
C TYR A 247 -0.23 -21.65 -13.77
N ALA A 248 -1.02 -22.40 -12.99
CA ALA A 248 -1.28 -22.14 -11.57
C ALA A 248 -0.01 -22.27 -10.73
N SER A 249 0.83 -23.28 -10.98
CA SER A 249 2.14 -23.37 -10.32
C SER A 249 3.04 -22.17 -10.64
N GLY A 250 3.02 -21.68 -11.88
CA GLY A 250 3.74 -20.46 -12.25
C GLY A 250 3.19 -19.22 -11.55
N TRP A 251 1.88 -19.08 -11.45
CA TRP A 251 1.24 -17.97 -10.73
C TRP A 251 1.58 -18.00 -9.24
N ILE A 252 1.57 -19.18 -8.60
CA ILE A 252 1.97 -19.35 -7.20
C ILE A 252 3.46 -19.01 -6.99
N LEU A 253 4.32 -19.36 -7.94
CA LEU A 253 5.73 -19.00 -7.88
C LEU A 253 5.93 -17.47 -7.90
N GLU A 254 5.16 -16.75 -8.71
CA GLU A 254 5.17 -15.28 -8.70
C GLU A 254 4.69 -14.71 -7.36
N GLU A 255 3.62 -15.25 -6.79
CA GLU A 255 3.11 -14.80 -5.49
C GLU A 255 4.13 -15.05 -4.37
N PHE A 256 4.77 -16.23 -4.37
CA PHE A 256 5.83 -16.57 -3.43
C PHE A 256 7.06 -15.67 -3.59
N ALA A 257 7.45 -15.37 -4.83
CA ALA A 257 8.53 -14.42 -5.10
C ALA A 257 8.19 -13.02 -4.56
N ALA A 258 6.94 -12.56 -4.70
CA ALA A 258 6.52 -11.24 -4.25
C ALA A 258 6.59 -11.10 -2.72
N ILE A 259 6.22 -12.17 -1.99
CA ILE A 259 6.35 -12.23 -0.53
C ILE A 259 7.82 -12.14 -0.10
N ILE A 260 8.72 -12.80 -0.83
CA ILE A 260 10.16 -12.79 -0.54
C ILE A 260 10.80 -11.42 -0.86
N GLU A 261 10.38 -10.78 -1.96
CA GLU A 261 11.01 -9.55 -2.45
C GLU A 261 10.79 -8.36 -1.51
N HIS A 262 9.53 -8.12 -1.11
CA HIS A 262 9.12 -6.96 -0.31
C HIS A 262 8.89 -7.28 1.17
N GLY A 263 8.89 -8.57 1.53
CA GLY A 263 8.66 -9.05 2.88
C GLY A 263 7.18 -9.17 3.26
N TRP A 264 6.93 -9.98 4.29
CA TRP A 264 5.59 -10.30 4.79
C TRP A 264 4.79 -9.07 5.23
N HIS A 265 5.46 -8.06 5.80
CA HIS A 265 4.77 -6.86 6.29
C HIS A 265 4.17 -6.05 5.14
N VAL A 266 4.86 -5.89 4.01
CA VAL A 266 4.31 -5.17 2.85
C VAL A 266 3.23 -6.01 2.16
N HIS A 267 3.43 -7.33 2.04
CA HIS A 267 2.47 -8.22 1.39
C HIS A 267 1.14 -8.34 2.16
N THR A 268 1.17 -8.39 3.49
CA THR A 268 -0.05 -8.35 4.33
C THR A 268 -0.76 -6.99 4.29
N GLN A 269 -0.05 -5.94 3.86
CA GLN A 269 -0.65 -4.65 3.53
C GLN A 269 -1.31 -4.65 2.14
N ASN A 270 -1.29 -5.75 1.40
CA ASN A 270 -2.21 -5.98 0.30
C ASN A 270 -3.37 -6.84 0.81
N LEU A 271 -4.59 -6.36 0.63
CA LEU A 271 -5.78 -6.99 1.19
C LEU A 271 -6.09 -8.37 0.64
N TRP A 272 -5.72 -8.55 -0.61
CA TRP A 272 -6.18 -9.68 -1.40
C TRP A 272 -5.22 -10.86 -1.26
N SER A 273 -4.05 -10.61 -0.66
CA SER A 273 -3.06 -11.61 -0.28
C SER A 273 -3.66 -12.78 0.49
N PHE A 274 -4.68 -12.58 1.33
CA PHE A 274 -5.30 -13.69 2.07
C PHE A 274 -6.13 -14.61 1.17
N LEU A 275 -6.84 -14.06 0.17
CA LEU A 275 -7.59 -14.85 -0.81
C LEU A 275 -6.62 -15.62 -1.71
N ASP A 276 -5.54 -14.95 -2.11
CA ASP A 276 -4.46 -15.52 -2.91
C ASP A 276 -3.75 -16.65 -2.14
N LEU A 277 -3.44 -16.43 -0.85
CA LEU A 277 -2.88 -17.45 0.05
C LEU A 277 -3.84 -18.63 0.28
N ALA A 278 -5.13 -18.36 0.43
CA ALA A 278 -6.13 -19.43 0.57
C ALA A 278 -6.22 -20.27 -0.71
N PHE A 279 -6.17 -19.63 -1.88
CA PHE A 279 -6.09 -20.33 -3.16
C PHE A 279 -4.80 -21.15 -3.29
N ILE A 280 -3.63 -20.61 -2.89
CA ILE A 280 -2.36 -21.35 -2.83
C ILE A 280 -2.51 -22.62 -1.99
N CYS A 281 -3.09 -22.54 -0.79
CA CYS A 281 -3.30 -23.70 0.08
C CYS A 281 -4.21 -24.77 -0.55
N ILE A 282 -5.31 -24.35 -1.19
CA ILE A 282 -6.24 -25.26 -1.88
C ILE A 282 -5.54 -25.92 -3.07
N TYR A 283 -4.85 -25.15 -3.91
CA TYR A 283 -4.15 -25.66 -5.08
C TYR A 283 -3.03 -26.63 -4.68
N CYS A 284 -2.22 -26.30 -3.66
CA CYS A 284 -1.15 -27.20 -3.19
C CYS A 284 -1.72 -28.53 -2.70
N THR A 285 -2.84 -28.50 -1.97
CA THR A 285 -3.51 -29.71 -1.48
C THR A 285 -4.07 -30.53 -2.65
N TYR A 286 -4.73 -29.87 -3.60
CA TYR A 286 -5.19 -30.49 -4.85
C TYR A 286 -4.02 -31.14 -5.62
N PHE A 287 -2.93 -30.41 -5.84
CA PHE A 287 -1.79 -30.84 -6.63
C PHE A 287 -1.12 -32.06 -6.01
N VAL A 288 -0.93 -32.07 -4.69
CA VAL A 288 -0.36 -33.20 -3.95
C VAL A 288 -1.28 -34.43 -4.06
N LEU A 289 -2.59 -34.27 -3.81
CA LEU A 289 -3.55 -35.38 -3.93
C LEU A 289 -3.62 -35.93 -5.36
N ARG A 290 -3.54 -35.06 -6.37
CA ARG A 290 -3.54 -35.46 -7.78
C ARG A 290 -2.28 -36.21 -8.16
N LEU A 291 -1.11 -35.77 -7.68
CA LEU A 291 0.16 -36.47 -7.87
C LEU A 291 0.15 -37.86 -7.22
N PHE A 292 -0.39 -37.99 -6.01
CA PHE A 292 -0.59 -39.30 -5.36
C PHE A 292 -1.57 -40.19 -6.14
N THR A 293 -2.64 -39.62 -6.67
CA THR A 293 -3.62 -40.36 -7.50
C THR A 293 -2.94 -40.96 -8.74
N LEU A 294 -2.02 -40.22 -9.38
CA LEU A 294 -1.28 -40.70 -10.54
C LEU A 294 -0.33 -41.85 -10.20
N VAL A 295 0.27 -41.84 -9.02
CA VAL A 295 1.19 -42.89 -8.56
C VAL A 295 0.43 -44.14 -8.10
N THR A 296 -0.66 -43.97 -7.34
CA THR A 296 -1.39 -45.08 -6.71
C THR A 296 -2.56 -45.59 -7.55
N THR A 297 -2.99 -44.88 -8.60
CA THR A 297 -4.12 -45.22 -9.49
C THR A 297 -5.46 -45.45 -8.77
N GLN A 298 -5.64 -44.85 -7.59
CA GLN A 298 -6.86 -44.99 -6.80
C GLN A 298 -7.91 -43.94 -7.21
N PRO A 299 -9.11 -44.33 -7.69
CA PRO A 299 -10.12 -43.38 -8.16
C PRO A 299 -10.66 -42.46 -7.05
N LEU A 300 -10.72 -42.95 -5.81
CA LEU A 300 -11.27 -42.21 -4.68
C LEU A 300 -10.42 -40.97 -4.32
N LEU A 301 -9.09 -41.10 -4.43
CA LEU A 301 -8.16 -39.98 -4.22
C LEU A 301 -8.29 -38.94 -5.34
N GLY A 302 -8.50 -39.39 -6.58
CA GLY A 302 -8.71 -38.50 -7.73
C GLY A 302 -9.96 -37.65 -7.59
N GLN A 303 -11.08 -38.26 -7.19
CA GLN A 303 -12.33 -37.55 -6.90
C GLN A 303 -12.15 -36.58 -5.73
N SER A 304 -11.49 -37.01 -4.66
CA SER A 304 -11.20 -36.16 -3.50
C SER A 304 -10.38 -34.92 -3.86
N ALA A 305 -9.39 -35.06 -4.75
CA ALA A 305 -8.62 -33.92 -5.26
C ALA A 305 -9.52 -32.91 -5.98
N LEU A 306 -10.38 -33.37 -6.89
CA LEU A 306 -11.32 -32.50 -7.62
C LEU A 306 -12.35 -31.84 -6.68
N HIS A 307 -12.78 -32.54 -5.61
CA HIS A 307 -13.61 -31.94 -4.57
C HIS A 307 -12.88 -30.80 -3.84
N VAL A 308 -11.60 -30.96 -3.50
CA VAL A 308 -10.80 -29.88 -2.91
C VAL A 308 -10.70 -28.70 -3.87
N LEU A 309 -10.43 -28.93 -5.16
CA LEU A 309 -10.34 -27.87 -6.16
C LEU A 309 -11.68 -27.13 -6.38
N SER A 310 -12.81 -27.80 -6.17
CA SER A 310 -14.14 -27.16 -6.27
C SER A 310 -14.37 -26.09 -5.19
N VAL A 311 -13.71 -26.21 -4.03
CA VAL A 311 -13.77 -25.21 -2.94
C VAL A 311 -13.01 -23.93 -3.29
N ALA A 312 -12.23 -23.90 -4.38
CA ALA A 312 -11.56 -22.69 -4.85
C ALA A 312 -12.51 -21.65 -5.45
N ALA A 313 -13.68 -22.05 -5.99
CA ALA A 313 -14.57 -21.13 -6.70
C ALA A 313 -15.07 -19.94 -5.84
N PRO A 314 -15.52 -20.13 -4.59
CA PRO A 314 -15.88 -19.03 -3.69
C PRO A 314 -14.73 -18.09 -3.31
N ILE A 315 -13.47 -18.44 -3.63
CA ILE A 315 -12.30 -17.61 -3.37
C ILE A 315 -11.90 -16.83 -4.63
N LEU A 316 -11.83 -17.53 -5.76
CA LEU A 316 -11.43 -16.95 -7.05
C LEU A 316 -12.44 -15.93 -7.60
N LEU A 317 -13.74 -16.17 -7.42
CA LEU A 317 -14.78 -15.28 -7.95
C LEU A 317 -14.83 -13.91 -7.24
N PRO A 318 -14.85 -13.82 -5.90
CA PRO A 318 -14.69 -12.54 -5.22
C PRO A 318 -13.37 -11.86 -5.60
N ARG A 319 -12.27 -12.62 -5.69
CA ARG A 319 -10.95 -12.09 -6.08
C ARG A 319 -11.00 -11.37 -7.44
N LEU A 320 -11.75 -11.89 -8.42
CA LEU A 320 -11.98 -11.20 -9.70
C LEU A 320 -12.72 -9.87 -9.53
N ALA A 321 -13.80 -9.85 -8.76
CA ALA A 321 -14.61 -8.65 -8.55
C ALA A 321 -13.78 -7.50 -7.96
N PHE A 322 -12.85 -7.82 -7.06
CA PHE A 322 -11.96 -6.85 -6.43
C PHE A 322 -10.87 -6.32 -7.38
N ASN A 323 -10.40 -7.12 -8.35
CA ASN A 323 -9.49 -6.65 -9.39
C ASN A 323 -10.14 -5.65 -10.37
N LEU A 324 -11.47 -5.71 -10.54
CA LEU A 324 -12.22 -4.86 -11.46
C LEU A 324 -12.62 -3.50 -10.85
N MET A 325 -12.58 -3.34 -9.52
CA MET A 325 -13.04 -2.13 -8.82
C MET A 325 -12.05 -1.62 -7.75
N PRO A 326 -10.80 -1.28 -8.11
CA PRO A 326 -9.76 -0.93 -7.14
C PRO A 326 -10.02 0.39 -6.37
N ASP A 327 -10.71 1.36 -6.98
CA ASP A 327 -10.76 2.75 -6.47
C ASP A 327 -12.03 3.11 -5.69
N ASN A 328 -12.92 2.16 -5.40
CA ASN A 328 -14.13 2.45 -4.65
C ASN A 328 -13.85 2.47 -3.14
N MET A 329 -14.19 3.59 -2.49
CA MET A 329 -14.04 3.78 -1.04
C MET A 329 -14.68 2.65 -0.20
N LEU A 330 -15.72 2.01 -0.74
CA LEU A 330 -16.36 0.84 -0.13
C LEU A 330 -15.40 -0.35 0.02
N PHE A 331 -14.68 -0.74 -1.04
CA PHE A 331 -13.70 -1.83 -0.94
C PHE A 331 -12.52 -1.42 -0.07
N ILE A 332 -12.20 -0.11 -0.07
CA ILE A 332 -11.20 0.42 0.84
C ILE A 332 -11.61 0.23 2.29
N SER A 333 -12.88 0.47 2.62
CA SER A 333 -13.41 0.30 3.97
C SER A 333 -13.58 -1.14 4.42
N LEU A 334 -14.01 -2.04 3.53
CA LEU A 334 -14.09 -3.48 3.81
C LEU A 334 -12.74 -4.01 4.29
N ARG A 335 -11.63 -3.47 3.80
CA ARG A 335 -10.28 -3.78 4.29
C ARG A 335 -10.11 -3.66 5.78
N ALA A 336 -10.28 -2.44 6.27
CA ALA A 336 -9.89 -2.07 7.61
C ALA A 336 -10.76 -2.86 8.60
N MET A 337 -12.01 -3.09 8.19
CA MET A 337 -12.99 -3.91 8.87
C MET A 337 -12.63 -5.41 8.94
N MET A 338 -11.90 -5.98 7.98
CA MET A 338 -11.58 -7.42 7.97
C MET A 338 -10.74 -7.85 9.18
N ARG A 339 -9.84 -7.00 9.68
CA ARG A 339 -9.07 -7.33 10.89
C ARG A 339 -9.98 -7.48 12.12
N ASP A 340 -10.88 -6.53 12.31
CA ASP A 340 -11.82 -6.59 13.43
C ASP A 340 -12.81 -7.73 13.26
N PHE A 341 -13.28 -7.95 12.03
CA PHE A 341 -14.14 -9.08 11.68
C PHE A 341 -13.46 -10.43 11.98
N THR A 342 -12.21 -10.62 11.56
CA THR A 342 -11.46 -11.88 11.77
C THR A 342 -11.17 -12.14 13.25
N VAL A 343 -10.74 -11.13 14.01
CA VAL A 343 -10.52 -11.26 15.46
C VAL A 343 -11.81 -11.64 16.18
N LEU A 344 -12.92 -10.95 15.88
CA LEU A 344 -14.21 -11.25 16.49
C LEU A 344 -14.77 -12.60 16.04
N THR A 345 -14.54 -13.01 14.80
CA THR A 345 -14.94 -14.34 14.29
C THR A 345 -14.15 -15.46 14.97
N ILE A 346 -12.83 -15.30 15.17
CA ILE A 346 -12.01 -16.26 15.91
C ILE A 346 -12.48 -16.36 17.36
N LEU A 347 -12.76 -15.22 18.02
CA LEU A 347 -13.30 -15.19 19.37
C LEU A 347 -14.67 -15.89 19.46
N ALA A 348 -15.54 -15.65 18.48
CA ALA A 348 -16.85 -16.29 18.37
C ALA A 348 -16.74 -17.82 18.20
N VAL A 349 -15.83 -18.29 17.33
CA VAL A 349 -15.54 -19.73 17.15
C VAL A 349 -14.98 -20.33 18.43
N TRP A 350 -14.04 -19.65 19.09
CA TRP A 350 -13.43 -20.10 20.34
C TRP A 350 -14.47 -20.27 21.45
N TYR A 351 -15.34 -19.27 21.60
CA TYR A 351 -16.45 -19.33 22.55
C TYR A 351 -17.44 -20.45 22.18
N SER A 352 -17.81 -20.57 20.91
CA SER A 352 -18.69 -21.64 20.42
C SER A 352 -18.12 -23.03 20.68
N ALA A 353 -16.79 -23.20 20.56
CA ALA A 353 -16.11 -24.45 20.88
C ALA A 353 -16.26 -24.83 22.37
N GLY A 354 -16.30 -23.85 23.29
CA GLY A 354 -16.56 -24.09 24.71
C GLY A 354 -17.97 -24.64 24.97
N PHE A 355 -18.99 -24.07 24.33
CA PHE A 355 -20.37 -24.57 24.41
C PHE A 355 -20.52 -25.95 23.78
N PHE A 356 -19.87 -26.16 22.64
CA PHE A 356 -19.83 -27.45 21.98
C PHE A 356 -19.23 -28.54 22.87
N LEU A 357 -18.10 -28.25 23.50
CA LEU A 357 -17.43 -29.18 24.41
C LEU A 357 -18.29 -29.47 25.64
N SER A 358 -18.94 -28.45 26.21
CA SER A 358 -19.85 -28.61 27.34
C SER A 358 -21.03 -29.53 27.02
N MET A 359 -21.69 -29.35 25.86
CA MET A 359 -22.77 -30.23 25.39
C MET A 359 -22.28 -31.66 25.17
N LYS A 360 -21.10 -31.83 24.56
CA LYS A 360 -20.51 -33.14 24.31
C LYS A 360 -20.20 -33.88 25.61
N TRP A 361 -19.65 -33.20 26.61
CA TRP A 361 -19.37 -33.81 27.92
C TRP A 361 -20.64 -34.11 28.70
N LEU A 362 -21.66 -33.24 28.62
CA LEU A 362 -22.96 -33.47 29.23
C LEU A 362 -23.61 -34.76 28.68
N LEU A 363 -23.53 -34.96 27.36
CA LEU A 363 -23.96 -36.20 26.71
C LEU A 363 -23.16 -37.42 27.21
N SER A 364 -21.83 -37.31 27.26
CA SER A 364 -20.95 -38.40 27.68
C SER A 364 -21.15 -38.80 29.15
N ILE A 365 -21.49 -37.86 30.02
CA ILE A 365 -21.75 -38.12 31.46
C ILE A 365 -23.16 -38.64 31.68
N GLY A 366 -24.12 -38.20 30.86
CA GLY A 366 -25.55 -38.53 30.97
C GLY A 366 -25.89 -40.00 30.72
N GLY A 367 -24.95 -40.82 30.27
CA GLY A 367 -25.12 -42.27 30.13
C GLY A 367 -26.20 -42.70 29.13
N SER A 368 -26.63 -41.80 28.23
CA SER A 368 -27.60 -42.11 27.19
C SER A 368 -26.93 -42.87 26.05
N ASP A 369 -27.51 -43.99 25.62
CA ASP A 369 -27.09 -44.82 24.45
C ASP A 369 -27.22 -44.08 23.10
N ILE A 370 -27.41 -42.76 23.12
CA ILE A 370 -27.57 -41.92 21.94
C ILE A 370 -26.19 -41.41 21.54
N ASP A 371 -25.52 -42.15 20.67
CA ASP A 371 -24.30 -41.70 19.99
C ASP A 371 -24.63 -40.58 18.98
N LEU A 372 -24.93 -39.39 19.50
CA LEU A 372 -25.12 -38.23 18.65
C LEU A 372 -23.77 -37.84 18.04
N SER A 373 -23.66 -37.97 16.71
CA SER A 373 -22.46 -37.55 16.00
C SER A 373 -22.10 -36.11 16.36
N SER A 374 -20.81 -35.88 16.65
CA SER A 374 -20.26 -34.54 16.92
C SER A 374 -20.62 -33.54 15.81
N ALA A 375 -20.80 -34.00 14.57
CA ALA A 375 -21.25 -33.16 13.46
C ALA A 375 -22.69 -32.67 13.62
N THR A 376 -23.59 -33.45 14.23
CA THR A 376 -24.99 -33.09 14.42
C THR A 376 -25.14 -31.99 15.47
N ILE A 377 -24.40 -32.08 16.58
CA ILE A 377 -24.37 -31.04 17.62
C ILE A 377 -23.84 -29.72 17.03
N ALA A 378 -22.72 -29.79 16.31
CA ALA A 378 -22.14 -28.61 15.66
C ALA A 378 -23.10 -27.98 14.64
N LYS A 379 -23.82 -28.80 13.87
CA LYS A 379 -24.85 -28.36 12.92
C LYS A 379 -25.98 -27.61 13.62
N TRP A 380 -26.52 -28.14 14.73
CA TRP A 380 -27.57 -27.46 15.48
C TRP A 380 -27.12 -26.13 16.07
N MET A 381 -25.89 -26.06 16.61
CA MET A 381 -25.32 -24.81 17.10
C MET A 381 -25.16 -23.79 15.97
N LEU A 382 -24.68 -24.22 14.80
CA LEU A 382 -24.52 -23.34 13.65
C LEU A 382 -25.87 -22.79 13.17
N TRP A 383 -26.93 -23.61 13.13
CA TRP A 383 -28.27 -23.15 12.79
C TRP A 383 -28.81 -22.09 13.74
N ILE A 384 -28.59 -22.26 15.05
CA ILE A 384 -28.98 -21.28 16.06
C ILE A 384 -28.19 -19.98 15.90
N TRP A 385 -26.88 -20.07 15.63
CA TRP A 385 -26.01 -18.92 15.40
C TRP A 385 -26.45 -18.07 14.20
N PHE A 386 -26.87 -18.70 13.11
CA PHE A 386 -27.39 -17.97 11.94
C PHE A 386 -28.90 -17.68 12.02
N GLY A 387 -29.59 -18.10 13.10
CA GLY A 387 -31.03 -17.92 13.26
C GLY A 387 -31.87 -18.70 12.24
N LEU A 388 -31.34 -19.79 11.69
CA LEU A 388 -31.98 -20.59 10.65
C LEU A 388 -32.99 -21.59 11.22
N ASP A 389 -32.70 -22.18 12.38
CA ASP A 389 -33.50 -23.24 12.98
C ASP A 389 -33.38 -23.27 14.52
N GLY A 390 -34.48 -23.63 15.18
CA GLY A 390 -34.60 -23.78 16.63
C GLY A 390 -34.47 -25.23 17.13
N THR A 391 -34.31 -26.22 16.23
CA THR A 391 -34.23 -27.66 16.61
C THR A 391 -33.16 -27.95 17.65
N GLY A 392 -32.07 -27.18 17.68
CA GLY A 392 -31.02 -27.36 18.69
C GLY A 392 -31.50 -27.10 20.11
N ILE A 393 -32.47 -26.21 20.32
CA ILE A 393 -33.09 -25.94 21.63
C ILE A 393 -34.07 -27.06 21.98
N GLU A 394 -34.88 -27.53 21.03
CA GLU A 394 -35.81 -28.64 21.28
C GLU A 394 -35.08 -29.93 21.64
N ARG A 395 -34.00 -30.24 20.91
CA ARG A 395 -33.15 -31.42 21.14
C ARG A 395 -32.18 -31.27 22.29
N SER A 396 -32.09 -30.09 22.89
CA SER A 396 -31.17 -29.88 24.00
C SER A 396 -31.57 -30.61 25.29
N VAL A 397 -32.85 -30.97 25.43
CA VAL A 397 -33.38 -31.79 26.54
C VAL A 397 -32.76 -33.19 26.52
N ASP A 398 -32.37 -33.68 25.33
CA ASP A 398 -31.74 -35.00 25.13
C ASP A 398 -30.32 -35.07 25.76
N PHE A 399 -29.64 -33.94 25.97
CA PHE A 399 -28.35 -33.89 26.68
C PHE A 399 -28.54 -34.00 28.19
N HIS A 400 -29.42 -33.16 28.74
CA HIS A 400 -29.81 -33.14 30.14
C HIS A 400 -31.07 -32.28 30.27
N ALA A 401 -32.05 -32.72 31.06
CA ALA A 401 -33.36 -32.07 31.15
C ALA A 401 -33.31 -30.55 31.42
N LEU A 402 -32.39 -30.10 32.29
CA LEU A 402 -32.22 -28.69 32.63
C LEU A 402 -30.99 -28.01 32.01
N LEU A 403 -29.79 -28.59 32.17
CA LEU A 403 -28.53 -27.97 31.75
C LEU A 403 -28.38 -27.85 30.23
N GLY A 404 -28.91 -28.80 29.46
CA GLY A 404 -28.86 -28.74 27.99
C GLY A 404 -29.62 -27.52 27.44
N PRO A 405 -30.93 -27.36 27.73
CA PRO A 405 -31.68 -26.18 27.33
C PRO A 405 -31.08 -24.87 27.84
N ALA A 406 -30.62 -24.84 29.09
CA ALA A 406 -29.98 -23.65 29.66
C ALA A 406 -28.72 -23.23 28.88
N LEU A 407 -27.84 -24.18 28.55
CA LEU A 407 -26.62 -23.91 27.77
C LEU A 407 -26.94 -23.50 26.34
N MET A 408 -27.96 -24.09 25.71
CA MET A 408 -28.33 -23.76 24.33
C MET A 408 -28.97 -22.37 24.23
N VAL A 409 -29.82 -22.00 25.19
CA VAL A 409 -30.38 -20.65 25.29
C VAL A 409 -29.30 -19.63 25.60
N ALA A 410 -28.36 -19.95 26.51
CA ALA A 410 -27.23 -19.08 26.81
C ALA A 410 -26.33 -18.86 25.58
N PHE A 411 -26.08 -19.91 24.79
CA PHE A 411 -25.36 -19.82 23.53
C PHE A 411 -26.09 -18.93 22.51
N ALA A 412 -27.40 -19.12 22.33
CA ALA A 412 -28.21 -18.30 21.42
C ALA A 412 -28.22 -16.82 21.82
N PHE A 413 -28.36 -16.56 23.13
CA PHE A 413 -28.30 -15.20 23.68
C PHE A 413 -26.93 -14.57 23.43
N LEU A 414 -25.84 -15.22 23.85
CA LEU A 414 -24.50 -14.65 23.71
C LEU A 414 -24.05 -14.53 22.24
N GLY A 415 -24.40 -15.49 21.38
CA GLY A 415 -24.15 -15.42 19.94
C GLY A 415 -24.91 -14.28 19.26
N ASN A 416 -26.24 -14.36 19.23
CA ASN A 416 -27.06 -13.50 18.38
C ASN A 416 -27.25 -12.10 18.96
N THR A 417 -27.17 -11.95 20.29
CA THR A 417 -27.33 -10.63 20.92
C THR A 417 -26.00 -9.97 21.22
N LEU A 418 -25.06 -10.64 21.89
CA LEU A 418 -23.80 -9.99 22.30
C LEU A 418 -22.79 -9.96 21.15
N PHE A 419 -22.43 -11.09 20.56
CA PHE A 419 -21.38 -11.13 19.53
C PHE A 419 -21.80 -10.38 18.26
N LEU A 420 -23.04 -10.54 17.79
CA LEU A 420 -23.53 -9.83 16.62
C LEU A 420 -23.58 -8.31 16.84
N THR A 421 -24.00 -7.82 18.01
CA THR A 421 -24.06 -6.38 18.28
C THR A 421 -22.67 -5.76 18.41
N ILE A 422 -21.72 -6.46 19.08
CA ILE A 422 -20.32 -6.02 19.14
C ILE A 422 -19.69 -6.00 17.75
N LEU A 423 -19.96 -7.02 16.92
CA LEU A 423 -19.48 -7.07 15.54
C LEU A 423 -19.97 -5.87 14.73
N VAL A 424 -21.28 -5.60 14.74
CA VAL A 424 -21.86 -4.45 14.03
C VAL A 424 -21.30 -3.13 14.58
N ALA A 425 -21.17 -2.98 15.90
CA ALA A 425 -20.64 -1.77 16.52
C ALA A 425 -19.16 -1.51 16.16
N MET A 426 -18.32 -2.54 16.19
CA MET A 426 -16.90 -2.44 15.83
C MET A 426 -16.71 -2.12 14.35
N LEU A 427 -17.45 -2.81 13.46
CA LEU A 427 -17.43 -2.54 12.02
C LEU A 427 -17.90 -1.11 11.71
N THR A 428 -18.95 -0.64 12.39
CA THR A 428 -19.47 0.74 12.19
C THR A 428 -18.47 1.79 12.67
N ASN A 429 -17.83 1.58 13.83
CA ASN A 429 -16.82 2.49 14.38
C ASN A 429 -15.60 2.58 13.45
N THR A 430 -15.12 1.44 12.97
CA THR A 430 -13.94 1.37 12.09
C THR A 430 -14.24 1.94 10.71
N PHE A 431 -15.42 1.68 10.15
CA PHE A 431 -15.91 2.33 8.94
C PHE A 431 -15.94 3.85 9.10
N SER A 432 -16.51 4.36 10.20
CA SER A 432 -16.66 5.81 10.45
C SER A 432 -15.30 6.51 10.55
N LYS A 433 -14.34 5.91 11.27
CA LYS A 433 -12.97 6.43 11.37
C LYS A 433 -12.24 6.44 10.03
N LEU A 434 -12.44 5.40 9.21
CA LEU A 434 -11.81 5.32 7.90
C LEU A 434 -12.45 6.29 6.90
N ALA A 435 -13.77 6.44 6.94
CA ALA A 435 -14.50 7.38 6.09
C ALA A 435 -14.06 8.84 6.36
N ALA A 436 -13.82 9.18 7.64
CA ALA A 436 -13.33 10.51 8.02
C ALA A 436 -11.95 10.85 7.43
N ASN A 437 -11.05 9.86 7.31
CA ASN A 437 -9.69 10.02 6.78
C ASN A 437 -9.49 9.40 5.39
N SER A 438 -10.58 9.28 4.62
CA SER A 438 -10.62 8.50 3.38
C SER A 438 -9.60 8.95 2.34
N HIS A 439 -9.39 10.25 2.17
CA HIS A 439 -8.44 10.78 1.18
C HIS A 439 -6.99 10.33 1.46
N ALA A 440 -6.53 10.49 2.70
CA ALA A 440 -5.17 10.09 3.08
C ALA A 440 -4.99 8.56 3.00
N GLU A 441 -6.04 7.80 3.32
CA GLU A 441 -6.05 6.34 3.19
C GLU A 441 -5.98 5.88 1.72
N VAL A 442 -6.72 6.53 0.82
CA VAL A 442 -6.67 6.24 -0.63
C VAL A 442 -5.25 6.50 -1.17
N GLN A 443 -4.66 7.64 -0.81
CA GLN A 443 -3.31 8.02 -1.24
C GLN A 443 -2.22 7.10 -0.68
N PHE A 444 -2.34 6.72 0.60
CA PHE A 444 -1.47 5.71 1.22
C PHE A 444 -1.51 4.39 0.44
N ARG A 445 -2.69 3.91 0.08
CA ARG A 445 -2.83 2.65 -0.67
C ARG A 445 -2.28 2.75 -2.07
N ARG A 446 -2.52 3.86 -2.75
CA ARG A 446 -1.91 4.12 -4.06
C ARG A 446 -0.39 4.03 -3.93
N ALA A 447 0.20 4.61 -2.88
CA ALA A 447 1.64 4.48 -2.61
C ALA A 447 2.09 3.03 -2.40
N VAL A 448 1.37 2.25 -1.58
CA VAL A 448 1.69 0.83 -1.34
C VAL A 448 1.62 0.02 -2.64
N LEU A 449 0.54 0.15 -3.41
CA LEU A 449 0.36 -0.56 -4.69
C LEU A 449 1.41 -0.14 -5.72
N THR A 450 1.80 1.14 -5.73
CA THR A 450 2.89 1.59 -6.61
C THR A 450 4.22 0.98 -6.23
N PHE A 451 4.53 0.91 -4.93
CA PHE A 451 5.79 0.34 -4.45
C PHE A 451 5.85 -1.18 -4.69
N GLU A 452 4.78 -1.90 -4.37
CA GLU A 452 4.64 -3.35 -4.64
C GLU A 452 4.68 -3.66 -6.16
N GLY A 453 4.21 -2.73 -6.99
CA GLY A 453 4.29 -2.86 -8.45
C GLY A 453 5.71 -2.73 -9.01
N VAL A 454 6.64 -2.07 -8.30
CA VAL A 454 8.03 -1.88 -8.74
C VAL A 454 8.90 -3.04 -8.26
N LYS A 455 8.88 -4.14 -9.01
CA LYS A 455 9.61 -5.40 -8.70
C LYS A 455 11.00 -5.44 -9.34
N SER A 456 12.03 -5.84 -8.60
CA SER A 456 13.43 -5.96 -9.07
C SER A 456 13.78 -7.33 -9.61
N ASP A 457 13.13 -8.41 -9.15
CA ASP A 457 13.54 -9.76 -9.52
C ASP A 457 13.22 -10.04 -11.00
N ALA A 458 14.17 -10.67 -11.69
CA ALA A 458 14.03 -11.04 -13.09
C ALA A 458 12.88 -12.03 -13.30
N ILE A 459 12.52 -12.80 -12.27
CA ILE A 459 11.45 -13.80 -12.34
C ILE A 459 10.10 -13.19 -12.76
N PHE A 460 9.82 -11.96 -12.34
CA PHE A 460 8.58 -11.26 -12.66
C PHE A 460 8.48 -10.86 -14.14
N ALA A 461 9.60 -10.76 -14.84
CA ALA A 461 9.58 -10.42 -16.25
C ALA A 461 9.09 -11.59 -17.14
N TYR A 462 9.00 -12.80 -16.58
CA TYR A 462 8.49 -14.00 -17.25
C TYR A 462 7.05 -14.25 -16.83
N TRP A 463 6.15 -14.44 -17.79
CA TRP A 463 4.74 -14.72 -17.48
C TRP A 463 4.56 -16.17 -17.05
N PRO A 464 3.54 -16.53 -16.26
CA PRO A 464 3.22 -17.93 -16.00
C PRO A 464 2.81 -18.62 -17.31
N PRO A 465 3.27 -19.85 -17.61
CA PRO A 465 4.17 -20.72 -16.83
C PRO A 465 5.67 -20.58 -17.20
N PHE A 466 6.03 -19.63 -18.08
CA PHE A 466 7.40 -19.42 -18.54
C PHE A 466 8.35 -19.01 -17.41
N ASN A 467 7.85 -18.46 -16.32
CA ASN A 467 8.61 -18.17 -15.11
C ASN A 467 9.24 -19.42 -14.47
N ILE A 468 8.53 -20.57 -14.46
CA ILE A 468 9.08 -21.85 -14.01
C ILE A 468 10.19 -22.31 -14.94
N LEU A 469 9.99 -22.21 -16.26
CA LEU A 469 11.01 -22.56 -17.25
C LEU A 469 12.25 -21.67 -17.10
N ALA A 470 12.05 -20.37 -16.86
CA ALA A 470 13.13 -19.43 -16.58
C ALA A 470 13.91 -19.86 -15.33
N LEU A 471 13.23 -20.25 -14.25
CA LEU A 471 13.88 -20.75 -13.04
C LEU A 471 14.66 -22.05 -13.29
N LEU A 472 14.06 -23.03 -13.98
CA LEU A 472 14.69 -24.31 -14.25
C LEU A 472 15.91 -24.21 -15.19
N ILE A 473 15.92 -23.24 -16.11
CA ILE A 473 17.00 -23.08 -17.10
C ILE A 473 18.05 -22.07 -16.64
N LEU A 474 17.63 -20.88 -16.17
CA LEU A 474 18.54 -19.77 -15.86
C LEU A 474 19.25 -19.95 -14.51
N LEU A 475 18.58 -20.55 -13.52
CA LEU A 475 19.19 -20.77 -12.20
C LEU A 475 20.42 -21.70 -12.26
N PRO A 476 20.40 -22.89 -12.91
CA PRO A 476 21.62 -23.69 -13.04
C PRO A 476 22.66 -23.00 -13.92
N LEU A 477 22.22 -22.28 -14.96
CA LEU A 477 23.11 -21.57 -15.87
C LEU A 477 23.89 -20.43 -15.18
N LYS A 478 23.33 -19.83 -14.13
CA LYS A 478 24.00 -18.83 -13.29
C LYS A 478 25.28 -19.36 -12.65
N PHE A 479 25.34 -20.64 -12.29
CA PHE A 479 26.55 -21.25 -11.71
C PHE A 479 27.64 -21.52 -12.75
N ILE A 480 27.27 -21.56 -14.04
CA ILE A 480 28.19 -21.87 -15.14
C ILE A 480 28.70 -20.58 -15.81
N LEU A 481 27.85 -19.56 -15.96
CA LEU A 481 28.16 -18.33 -16.68
C LEU A 481 28.75 -17.23 -15.80
N THR A 482 29.54 -16.36 -16.43
CA THR A 482 29.94 -15.10 -15.79
C THR A 482 28.73 -14.15 -15.63
N PRO A 483 28.72 -13.24 -14.63
CA PRO A 483 27.60 -12.30 -14.41
C PRO A 483 27.23 -11.48 -15.65
N ARG A 484 28.21 -11.13 -16.49
CA ARG A 484 27.99 -10.38 -17.74
C ARG A 484 27.24 -11.20 -18.79
N GLN A 485 27.60 -12.47 -18.93
CA GLN A 485 26.98 -13.39 -19.89
C GLN A 485 25.58 -13.77 -19.43
N PHE A 486 25.41 -14.05 -18.13
CA PHE A 486 24.10 -14.29 -17.53
C PHE A 486 23.13 -13.14 -17.81
N HIS A 487 23.54 -11.89 -17.52
CA HIS A 487 22.74 -10.71 -17.82
C HIS A 487 22.34 -10.61 -19.31
N ARG A 488 23.27 -10.89 -20.23
CA ARG A 488 22.96 -10.87 -21.68
C ARG A 488 21.92 -11.93 -22.07
N VAL A 489 22.05 -13.15 -21.53
CA VAL A 489 21.11 -14.25 -21.79
C VAL A 489 19.73 -13.93 -21.21
N ASN A 490 19.68 -13.47 -19.96
CA ASN A 490 18.43 -13.09 -19.29
C ASN A 490 17.71 -11.98 -20.07
N VAL A 491 18.40 -10.88 -20.39
CA VAL A 491 17.81 -9.77 -21.15
C VAL A 491 17.36 -10.20 -22.55
N ALA A 492 18.12 -11.08 -23.22
CA ALA A 492 17.71 -11.61 -24.52
C ALA A 492 16.43 -12.46 -24.40
N ALA A 493 16.36 -13.36 -23.42
CA ALA A 493 15.20 -14.22 -23.17
C ALA A 493 13.95 -13.39 -22.84
N THR A 494 14.06 -12.42 -21.92
CA THR A 494 12.94 -11.54 -21.58
C THR A 494 12.45 -10.72 -22.77
N ARG A 495 13.36 -10.21 -23.61
CA ARG A 495 12.98 -9.43 -24.81
C ARG A 495 12.29 -10.29 -25.85
N ILE A 496 12.71 -11.54 -26.04
CA ILE A 496 12.11 -12.45 -27.02
C ILE A 496 10.70 -12.83 -26.58
N LEU A 497 10.53 -13.24 -25.32
CA LEU A 497 9.22 -13.66 -24.80
C LEU A 497 8.21 -12.52 -24.78
N ASN A 498 8.64 -11.32 -24.39
CA ASN A 498 7.77 -10.15 -24.29
C ASN A 498 7.82 -9.25 -25.54
N ALA A 499 8.43 -9.68 -26.64
CA ALA A 499 8.56 -8.87 -27.86
C ALA A 499 7.24 -8.25 -28.33
N PRO A 500 6.12 -8.99 -28.49
CA PRO A 500 4.88 -8.41 -28.96
C PRO A 500 4.32 -7.36 -27.99
N LEU A 501 4.39 -7.63 -26.69
CA LEU A 501 3.92 -6.71 -25.65
C LEU A 501 4.79 -5.43 -25.59
N LEU A 502 6.11 -5.57 -25.64
CA LEU A 502 7.04 -4.43 -25.63
C LEU A 502 6.89 -3.55 -26.87
N LEU A 503 6.65 -4.15 -28.04
CA LEU A 503 6.35 -3.40 -29.26
C LEU A 503 5.03 -2.64 -29.13
N LEU A 504 3.99 -3.26 -28.58
CA LEU A 504 2.71 -2.59 -28.34
C LEU A 504 2.87 -1.41 -27.37
N ILE A 505 3.59 -1.60 -26.25
CA ILE A 505 3.85 -0.55 -25.26
C ILE A 505 4.62 0.61 -25.91
N SER A 506 5.71 0.31 -26.62
CA SER A 506 6.53 1.36 -27.25
C SER A 506 5.77 2.13 -28.34
N ALA A 507 4.90 1.46 -29.10
CA ALA A 507 4.03 2.11 -30.07
C ALA A 507 2.98 3.00 -29.38
N TYR A 508 2.36 2.49 -28.31
CA TYR A 508 1.37 3.23 -27.53
C TYR A 508 1.97 4.48 -26.87
N GLU A 509 3.13 4.38 -26.22
CA GLU A 509 3.80 5.50 -25.56
C GLU A 509 4.23 6.59 -26.55
N ARG A 510 4.76 6.19 -27.72
CA ARG A 510 5.14 7.15 -28.77
C ARG A 510 3.93 7.82 -29.40
N TYR A 511 2.83 7.09 -29.55
CA TYR A 511 1.56 7.64 -30.03
C TYR A 511 0.97 8.64 -29.03
N GLN A 512 0.93 8.30 -27.74
CA GLN A 512 0.47 9.21 -26.70
C GLN A 512 1.30 10.48 -26.67
N TYR A 513 2.63 10.35 -26.67
CA TYR A 513 3.54 11.50 -26.65
C TYR A 513 3.36 12.42 -27.87
N LEU A 514 3.06 11.86 -29.06
CA LEU A 514 2.78 12.66 -30.25
C LEU A 514 1.49 13.48 -30.09
N ASN A 515 0.45 12.89 -29.48
CA ASN A 515 -0.81 13.57 -29.20
C ASN A 515 -0.75 14.53 -27.99
N GLU A 516 0.20 14.34 -27.07
CA GLU A 516 0.39 15.16 -25.86
C GLU A 516 1.03 16.53 -26.13
N SER A 517 1.22 16.90 -27.41
CA SER A 517 1.58 18.27 -27.83
C SER A 517 0.43 19.28 -27.69
N GLN A 518 -0.67 18.91 -27.03
CA GLN A 518 -1.73 19.80 -26.54
C GLN A 518 -1.64 19.90 -25.01
N PRO A 519 -1.78 21.10 -24.41
CA PRO A 519 -1.48 21.34 -22.99
C PRO A 519 -2.29 20.43 -22.07
N HIS A 520 -1.60 19.91 -21.03
CA HIS A 520 -2.09 18.96 -20.03
C HIS A 520 -3.54 19.24 -19.57
N ARG A 521 -4.46 18.38 -19.98
CA ARG A 521 -5.69 18.15 -19.21
C ARG A 521 -5.37 17.14 -18.11
N PRO A 522 -5.78 17.38 -16.85
CA PRO A 522 -5.60 16.40 -15.79
C PRO A 522 -6.31 15.10 -16.19
N TRP A 523 -5.58 14.00 -16.04
CA TRP A 523 -5.99 12.67 -16.46
C TRP A 523 -7.16 12.19 -15.58
N LYS A 524 -8.40 12.38 -16.03
CA LYS A 524 -9.57 11.65 -15.52
C LYS A 524 -9.67 10.33 -16.29
N CYS A 525 -9.22 9.23 -15.68
CA CYS A 525 -9.65 7.90 -16.10
C CYS A 525 -11.13 7.71 -15.73
N SER A 526 -12.04 8.06 -16.63
CA SER A 526 -13.27 7.29 -16.73
C SER A 526 -13.02 6.19 -17.75
N LEU A 527 -12.94 4.93 -17.30
CA LEU A 527 -13.48 3.85 -18.13
C LEU A 527 -14.87 4.30 -18.60
N PRO A 528 -15.32 3.97 -19.82
CA PRO A 528 -16.73 4.09 -20.14
C PRO A 528 -17.44 3.11 -19.22
N SER A 529 -17.83 3.59 -18.05
CA SER A 529 -18.98 3.09 -17.36
C SER A 529 -20.07 3.06 -18.42
N LEU A 530 -20.48 1.86 -18.82
CA LEU A 530 -21.71 1.62 -19.56
C LEU A 530 -22.94 2.21 -18.82
N TRP A 531 -22.72 2.81 -17.65
CA TRP A 531 -23.66 3.43 -16.72
C TRP A 531 -23.30 4.88 -16.35
N ASN A 532 -22.35 5.54 -17.03
CA ASN A 532 -22.16 6.99 -16.90
C ASN A 532 -23.07 7.66 -17.93
N PHE A 533 -24.36 7.70 -17.60
CA PHE A 533 -25.38 8.49 -18.27
C PHE A 533 -25.07 9.97 -18.06
N THR A 534 -24.09 10.53 -18.79
CA THR A 534 -23.62 11.91 -18.67
C THR A 534 -24.60 12.95 -19.25
N GLY A 535 -25.84 12.55 -19.54
CA GLY A 535 -26.89 13.43 -20.08
C GLY A 535 -27.68 14.24 -19.03
N PHE A 536 -27.41 14.10 -17.74
CA PHE A 536 -28.18 14.77 -16.67
C PHE A 536 -27.28 15.29 -15.52
N PHE A 537 -26.41 16.26 -15.82
CA PHE A 537 -25.80 17.09 -14.76
C PHE A 537 -26.42 18.50 -14.83
N PRO A 538 -27.35 18.85 -13.91
CA PRO A 538 -28.03 20.16 -13.88
C PRO A 538 -27.10 21.39 -13.73
N HIS A 539 -25.81 21.16 -13.45
CA HIS A 539 -24.82 22.20 -13.16
C HIS A 539 -23.52 22.03 -13.97
N GLY A 540 -23.57 21.37 -15.14
CA GLY A 540 -22.41 21.29 -16.05
C GLY A 540 -21.87 22.67 -16.46
N ASP A 541 -22.73 23.68 -16.48
CA ASP A 541 -22.41 25.06 -16.80
C ASP A 541 -21.39 25.67 -15.83
N ILE A 542 -21.39 25.26 -14.56
CA ILE A 542 -20.45 25.78 -13.55
C ILE A 542 -19.01 25.39 -13.92
N HIS A 543 -18.80 24.17 -14.38
CA HIS A 543 -17.48 23.73 -14.82
C HIS A 543 -17.09 24.37 -16.16
N ALA A 544 -18.04 24.57 -17.07
CA ALA A 544 -17.80 25.22 -18.35
C ALA A 544 -17.33 26.68 -18.20
N VAL A 545 -17.77 27.40 -17.17
CA VAL A 545 -17.30 28.77 -16.88
C VAL A 545 -15.80 28.81 -16.57
N PHE A 546 -15.25 27.78 -15.93
CA PHE A 546 -13.82 27.71 -15.62
C PHE A 546 -12.97 27.16 -16.77
N ASP A 547 -13.60 26.58 -17.80
CA ASP A 547 -12.93 26.08 -19.00
C ASP A 547 -12.82 27.14 -20.11
N VAL A 548 -13.55 28.26 -20.00
CA VAL A 548 -13.51 29.38 -20.95
C VAL A 548 -12.48 30.41 -20.48
N GLU A 549 -11.49 30.70 -21.32
CA GLU A 549 -10.55 31.79 -21.05
C GLU A 549 -11.32 33.12 -20.99
N PRO A 550 -11.11 33.94 -19.94
CA PRO A 550 -11.83 35.21 -19.81
C PRO A 550 -11.47 36.14 -20.99
N PRO A 551 -12.45 36.85 -21.56
CA PRO A 551 -12.22 37.82 -22.63
C PRO A 551 -11.12 38.82 -22.27
N SER A 552 -10.28 39.17 -23.25
CA SER A 552 -9.17 40.13 -23.11
C SER A 552 -9.60 41.49 -22.54
N ASP A 553 -10.85 41.89 -22.80
CA ASP A 553 -11.42 43.16 -22.34
C ASP A 553 -11.65 43.18 -20.81
N ILE A 554 -11.92 42.01 -20.21
CA ILE A 554 -12.09 41.86 -18.76
C ILE A 554 -10.72 41.78 -18.08
N LEU A 555 -9.73 41.12 -18.71
CA LEU A 555 -8.35 41.09 -18.22
C LEU A 555 -7.72 42.49 -18.20
N GLN A 556 -7.99 43.33 -19.21
CA GLN A 556 -7.56 44.73 -19.24
C GLN A 556 -8.31 45.60 -18.22
N GLY A 557 -9.55 45.26 -17.86
CA GLY A 557 -10.30 45.94 -16.80
C GLY A 557 -9.89 45.54 -15.36
N ILE A 558 -9.20 44.41 -15.20
CA ILE A 558 -8.72 43.89 -13.90
C ILE A 558 -7.30 44.40 -13.58
N GLU A 559 -6.60 45.03 -14.52
CA GLU A 559 -5.43 45.86 -14.22
C GLU A 559 -5.87 47.11 -13.43
N VAL A 560 -6.16 46.91 -12.14
CA VAL A 560 -6.37 47.97 -11.17
C VAL A 560 -5.00 48.63 -10.92
N PRO A 561 -4.82 49.92 -11.26
CA PRO A 561 -3.68 50.67 -10.77
C PRO A 561 -3.93 50.98 -9.29
N GLY A 562 -3.16 50.36 -8.40
CA GLY A 562 -3.06 50.77 -7.00
C GLY A 562 -3.68 49.82 -5.98
N SER A 563 -2.80 49.18 -5.22
CA SER A 563 -2.98 48.76 -3.81
C SER A 563 -4.38 48.30 -3.35
N LEU A 564 -4.65 47.00 -3.48
CA LEU A 564 -5.61 46.32 -2.60
C LEU A 564 -4.84 45.72 -1.40
N ARG A 565 -4.39 46.61 -0.50
CA ARG A 565 -4.17 46.22 0.90
C ARG A 565 -5.55 46.02 1.50
N VAL A 566 -5.91 44.77 1.80
CA VAL A 566 -6.99 44.48 2.74
C VAL A 566 -6.51 44.93 4.12
N GLY A 567 -6.64 46.23 4.37
CA GLY A 567 -6.61 46.80 5.70
C GLY A 567 -7.99 46.65 6.30
N ILE A 568 -8.12 45.72 7.24
CA ILE A 568 -9.18 45.81 8.24
C ILE A 568 -8.96 47.15 8.95
N THR A 569 -9.88 48.09 8.78
CA THR A 569 -10.46 48.96 9.84
C THR A 569 -11.18 50.16 9.24
N GLY A 570 -12.39 50.43 9.75
CA GLY A 570 -12.96 51.77 9.71
C GLY A 570 -14.48 51.83 9.73
N ASP A 571 -15.05 52.05 10.92
CA ASP A 571 -16.25 52.85 11.22
C ASP A 571 -16.36 52.89 12.76
N MET A 572 -16.47 53.99 13.50
CA MET A 572 -16.73 55.42 13.29
C MET A 572 -15.96 56.16 14.42
N THR A 573 -15.51 57.42 14.35
CA THR A 573 -16.33 58.64 14.35
C THR A 573 -15.47 59.90 14.09
N VAL A 574 -16.00 60.75 13.21
CA VAL A 574 -16.04 62.23 13.17
C VAL A 574 -15.17 63.00 14.17
N GLY A 575 -14.31 63.88 13.65
CA GLY A 575 -13.70 64.97 14.42
C GLY A 575 -12.66 65.80 13.65
N GLU A 576 -13.11 66.95 13.16
CA GLU A 576 -12.36 68.20 12.96
C GLU A 576 -11.34 68.38 11.81
N ILE A 577 -11.66 69.43 11.06
CA ILE A 577 -10.94 70.13 10.00
C ILE A 577 -9.74 70.89 10.59
N THR A 578 -8.56 70.83 9.99
CA THR A 578 -7.71 72.02 9.76
C THR A 578 -6.61 71.75 8.72
N THR A 579 -6.50 72.71 7.80
CA THR A 579 -5.43 72.92 6.81
C THR A 579 -4.13 73.40 7.47
N PHE A 580 -2.95 72.99 6.97
CA PHE A 580 -1.87 73.88 6.46
C PHE A 580 -0.58 73.09 6.12
N SER A 581 0.30 73.80 5.39
CA SER A 581 1.43 73.45 4.54
C SER A 581 2.71 72.89 5.18
N SER A 582 3.54 72.30 4.28
CA SER A 582 5.01 72.42 4.16
C SER A 582 5.91 71.94 5.32
N SER A 583 6.78 70.96 5.05
CA SER A 583 8.21 71.13 4.70
C SER A 583 9.02 69.88 5.04
N GLU A 584 9.84 69.44 4.08
CA GLU A 584 10.93 68.48 4.26
C GLU A 584 11.98 68.99 5.24
N SER A 585 12.27 68.21 6.29
CA SER A 585 13.61 68.01 6.86
C SER A 585 13.49 67.23 8.18
N GLU A 586 14.41 66.31 8.42
CA GLU A 586 14.58 65.43 9.61
C GLU A 586 14.07 64.00 9.41
N PHE A 587 14.90 63.12 8.84
CA PHE A 587 14.99 61.71 9.27
C PHE A 587 16.27 61.05 8.71
N THR A 588 17.42 61.69 8.93
CA THR A 588 18.76 61.10 8.71
C THR A 588 19.48 61.07 10.04
N GLY A 589 19.26 60.02 10.82
CA GLY A 589 19.89 59.89 12.15
C GLY A 589 19.66 58.56 12.88
N ILE A 590 18.99 57.56 12.28
CA ILE A 590 18.64 56.31 12.97
C ILE A 590 19.32 55.06 12.37
N TYR A 591 19.95 55.16 11.19
CA TYR A 591 20.57 54.00 10.56
C TYR A 591 22.04 53.73 10.96
N ASP A 592 22.75 54.69 11.56
CA ASP A 592 24.15 54.51 11.97
C ASP A 592 24.35 54.03 13.42
N LYS A 593 23.28 53.85 14.20
CA LYS A 593 23.36 53.33 15.58
C LYS A 593 22.88 51.89 15.75
N LEU A 594 22.36 51.26 14.69
CA LEU A 594 21.91 49.86 14.73
C LEU A 594 22.94 48.87 14.15
N TYR A 595 23.99 49.36 13.48
CA TYR A 595 25.02 48.51 12.86
C TYR A 595 26.20 48.19 13.80
N ASP A 596 26.41 48.99 14.86
CA ASP A 596 27.55 48.85 15.78
C ASP A 596 27.22 48.04 17.07
N GLN A 597 25.98 47.53 17.19
CA GLN A 597 25.55 46.68 18.32
C GLN A 597 25.31 45.21 17.97
N ILE A 598 25.35 44.82 16.70
CA ILE A 598 25.11 43.42 16.27
C ILE A 598 26.43 42.65 16.06
N GLU A 599 27.58 43.32 16.07
CA GLU A 599 28.90 42.70 15.84
C GLU A 599 29.66 42.30 17.13
N LYS A 600 29.02 42.32 18.31
CA LYS A 600 29.66 41.99 19.61
C LYS A 600 29.02 40.87 20.44
N ALA A 601 28.20 40.01 19.83
CA ALA A 601 27.58 38.87 20.53
C ALA A 601 27.85 37.50 19.87
N ILE A 602 29.07 37.28 19.39
CA ILE A 602 29.59 35.94 19.08
C ILE A 602 31.00 35.83 19.67
N PHE A 603 31.09 35.43 20.93
CA PHE A 603 32.19 34.65 21.51
C PHE A 603 31.79 34.25 22.94
N VAL A 604 31.99 32.97 23.27
CA VAL A 604 31.88 32.28 24.57
C VAL A 604 30.62 31.41 24.80
N ALA A 605 30.92 30.12 25.04
CA ALA A 605 30.14 28.96 25.47
C ALA A 605 29.57 28.05 24.35
#